data_AF-A0A366H4N7-F1
#
_entry.id   AF-A0A366H4N7-F1
#
_cell.length_a   1.000
_cell.length_b   1.000
_cell.length_c   1.000
_cell.angle_alpha   90.00
_cell.angle_beta   90.00
_cell.angle_gamma   90.00
#
_symmetry.space_group_name_H-M   'P 1'
#
loop_
_entity.id
_entity.type
_entity.pdbx_description
1 polymer ?
#
loop_
_entity_poly.entity_id
_entity_poly.type
_entity_poly.pdbx_seq_one_letter_code
_entity_poly.pdbx_strand_id
1 'polypeptide(L)'
;MRRLNVVKPLYEMPVEPPEDLAHARWRVRFFRHLVEEHRGHPYPETRDEHWASEDASYRDHLARAETALSDLEAAASIHRPLERNTLDSPSPDWAERRVM
;
A
#
# COMPACT_ATOMS: atom_id res chain seq x y z
N MET A 1 23.71 -43.25 14.14
CA MET A 1 24.14 -41.84 14.19
C MET A 1 23.25 -41.02 13.26
N ARG A 2 22.24 -40.32 13.79
CA ARG A 2 21.28 -39.50 13.01
C ARG A 2 21.89 -38.13 12.71
N ARG A 3 21.89 -37.73 11.45
CA ARG A 3 22.26 -36.37 11.01
C ARG A 3 21.13 -35.42 11.40
N LEU A 4 21.44 -34.40 12.20
CA LEU A 4 20.54 -33.31 12.53
C LEU A 4 20.37 -32.45 11.26
N ASN A 5 19.17 -32.48 10.67
CA ASN A 5 18.78 -31.48 9.69
C ASN A 5 18.62 -30.15 10.43
N VAL A 6 19.62 -29.28 10.29
CA VAL A 6 19.52 -27.88 10.71
C VAL A 6 18.59 -27.18 9.72
N VAL A 7 17.30 -27.12 10.09
CA VAL A 7 16.33 -26.27 9.41
C VAL A 7 16.77 -24.83 9.67
N LYS A 8 17.34 -24.18 8.66
CA LYS A 8 17.59 -22.74 8.71
C LYS A 8 16.24 -22.04 8.93
N PRO A 9 16.11 -21.15 9.92
CA PRO A 9 14.90 -20.35 10.05
C PRO A 9 14.75 -19.51 8.78
N LEU A 10 13.59 -19.66 8.13
CA LEU A 10 13.17 -18.78 7.06
C LEU A 10 13.13 -17.37 7.65
N TYR A 11 13.97 -16.50 7.11
CA TYR A 11 14.06 -15.10 7.47
C TYR A 11 12.67 -14.49 7.33
N GLU A 12 12.03 -14.18 8.47
CA GLU A 12 10.78 -13.42 8.51
C GLU A 12 11.06 -12.06 7.89
N MET A 13 10.67 -11.91 6.62
CA MET A 13 10.64 -10.62 5.96
C MET A 13 9.65 -9.73 6.73
N PRO A 14 10.04 -8.53 7.18
CA PRO A 14 9.05 -7.55 7.61
C PRO A 14 8.10 -7.33 6.43
N VAL A 15 6.80 -7.39 6.69
CA VAL A 15 5.76 -7.04 5.71
C VAL A 15 5.81 -5.52 5.54
N GLU A 16 6.83 -5.05 4.85
CA GLU A 16 6.82 -3.72 4.24
C GLU A 16 5.66 -3.72 3.22
N PRO A 17 4.86 -2.63 3.13
CA PRO A 17 3.95 -2.51 2.00
C PRO A 17 4.80 -2.67 0.74
N PRO A 18 4.31 -3.41 -0.29
CA PRO A 18 5.11 -3.64 -1.49
C PRO A 18 5.64 -2.30 -1.97
N GLU A 19 6.95 -2.23 -2.26
CA GLU A 19 7.65 -1.02 -2.68
C GLU A 19 6.83 -0.23 -3.73
N ASP A 20 6.08 -0.96 -4.54
CA ASP A 20 5.08 -0.52 -5.50
C ASP A 20 3.97 0.40 -4.95
N LEU A 21 3.40 0.14 -3.77
CA LEU A 21 2.34 0.98 -3.18
C LEU A 21 2.89 2.29 -2.63
N ALA A 22 4.05 2.25 -1.98
CA ALA A 22 4.73 3.46 -1.53
C ALA A 22 5.15 4.33 -2.73
N HIS A 23 5.65 3.70 -3.78
CA HIS A 23 5.98 4.35 -5.05
C HIS A 23 4.73 4.93 -5.72
N ALA A 24 3.61 4.19 -5.78
CA ALA A 24 2.35 4.67 -6.34
C ALA A 24 1.83 5.92 -5.62
N ARG A 25 1.85 5.92 -4.28
CA ARG A 25 1.51 7.10 -3.46
C ARG A 25 2.39 8.30 -3.78
N TRP A 26 3.69 8.08 -3.89
CA TRP A 26 4.64 9.14 -4.25
C TRP A 26 4.34 9.71 -5.63
N ARG A 27 4.09 8.86 -6.64
CA ARG A 27 3.76 9.28 -8.02
C ARG A 27 2.49 10.11 -8.08
N VAL A 28 1.43 9.70 -7.41
CA VAL A 28 0.17 10.46 -7.37
C VAL A 28 0.38 11.80 -6.69
N ARG A 29 1.09 11.83 -5.55
CA ARG A 29 1.41 13.09 -4.85
C ARG A 29 2.25 14.03 -5.71
N PHE A 30 3.26 13.51 -6.39
CA PHE A 30 4.11 14.28 -7.29
C PHE A 30 3.30 14.83 -8.47
N PHE A 31 2.45 14.01 -9.08
CA PHE A 31 1.63 14.44 -10.20
C PHE A 31 0.61 15.53 -9.78
N ARG A 32 -0.02 15.39 -8.62
CA ARG A 32 -0.88 16.44 -8.06
C ARG A 32 -0.15 17.78 -7.93
N HIS A 33 1.08 17.76 -7.42
CA HIS A 33 1.90 18.96 -7.31
C HIS A 33 2.16 19.61 -8.68
N LEU A 34 2.47 18.82 -9.72
CA LEU A 34 2.62 19.36 -11.08
C LEU A 34 1.34 20.02 -11.62
N VAL A 35 0.17 19.42 -11.34
CA VAL A 35 -1.13 20.01 -11.73
C VAL A 35 -1.39 21.32 -10.98
N GLU A 36 -1.06 21.38 -9.69
CA GLU A 36 -1.18 22.60 -8.88
C GLU A 36 -0.27 23.70 -9.41
N GLU A 37 0.99 23.39 -9.72
CA GLU A 37 1.95 24.34 -10.30
C GLU A 37 1.52 24.83 -11.69
N HIS A 38 1.01 23.93 -12.55
CA HIS A 38 0.45 24.31 -13.85
C HIS A 38 -0.68 25.33 -13.70
N ARG A 39 -1.55 25.16 -12.69
CA ARG A 39 -2.63 26.09 -12.35
C ARG A 39 -2.16 27.37 -11.66
N GLY A 40 -0.99 27.34 -11.04
CA GLY A 40 -0.34 28.48 -10.40
C GLY A 40 0.36 29.44 -11.36
N HIS A 41 0.31 29.19 -12.68
CA HIS A 41 1.05 30.00 -13.65
C HIS A 41 0.77 31.51 -13.48
N PRO A 42 1.80 32.35 -13.32
CA PRO A 42 1.69 33.73 -12.84
C PRO A 42 1.05 34.70 -13.84
N TYR A 43 0.85 34.26 -15.08
CA TYR A 43 0.25 35.05 -16.15
C TYR A 43 -1.08 34.42 -16.57
N PRO A 44 -2.21 34.75 -15.91
CA PRO A 44 -3.53 34.23 -16.27
C PRO A 44 -3.99 34.67 -17.67
N GLU A 45 -3.48 35.79 -18.17
CA GLU A 45 -3.77 36.34 -19.50
C GLU A 45 -3.23 35.47 -20.66
N THR A 46 -2.27 34.58 -20.37
CA THR A 46 -1.72 33.65 -21.37
C THR A 46 -2.46 32.30 -21.40
N ARG A 47 -3.54 32.15 -20.61
CA ARG A 47 -4.36 30.93 -20.58
C ARG A 47 -5.40 30.98 -21.68
N ASP A 48 -5.01 30.48 -22.84
CA ASP A 48 -5.90 30.33 -23.98
C ASP A 48 -6.70 29.01 -23.92
N GLU A 49 -7.44 28.73 -24.98
CA GLU A 49 -8.22 27.50 -25.12
C GLU A 49 -7.34 26.24 -25.07
N HIS A 50 -6.10 26.33 -25.58
CA HIS A 50 -5.16 25.23 -25.53
C HIS A 50 -4.75 24.93 -24.09
N TRP A 51 -4.37 25.95 -23.31
CA TRP A 51 -4.09 25.81 -21.88
C TRP A 51 -5.28 25.20 -21.12
N ALA A 52 -6.50 25.67 -21.39
CA ALA A 52 -7.69 25.15 -20.72
C ALA A 52 -7.96 23.67 -21.04
N SER A 53 -7.67 23.25 -22.27
CA SER A 53 -7.75 21.84 -22.68
C SER A 53 -6.70 20.98 -21.97
N GLU A 54 -5.47 21.49 -21.84
CA GLU A 54 -4.39 20.81 -21.11
C GLU A 54 -4.69 20.69 -19.61
N ASP A 55 -5.14 21.76 -18.95
CA ASP A 55 -5.55 21.73 -17.54
C ASP A 55 -6.65 20.68 -17.31
N ALA A 56 -7.68 20.67 -18.17
CA ALA A 56 -8.74 19.67 -18.09
C ALA A 56 -8.19 18.24 -18.26
N SER A 57 -7.28 18.03 -19.22
CA SER A 57 -6.64 16.72 -19.44
C SER A 57 -5.79 16.27 -18.25
N TYR A 58 -5.00 17.16 -17.66
CA TYR A 58 -4.18 16.85 -16.50
C TYR A 58 -5.03 16.52 -15.27
N ARG A 59 -6.12 17.25 -15.05
CA ARG A 59 -7.06 16.98 -13.97
C ARG A 59 -7.77 15.65 -14.13
N ASP A 60 -8.16 15.30 -15.35
CA ASP A 60 -8.77 14.00 -15.64
C ASP A 60 -7.77 12.84 -15.43
N HIS A 61 -6.53 13.01 -15.88
CA HIS A 61 -5.46 12.04 -15.58
C HIS A 61 -5.20 11.91 -14.08
N LEU A 62 -5.22 13.02 -13.33
CA LEU A 62 -4.99 13.00 -11.89
C LEU A 62 -6.11 12.23 -11.17
N ALA A 63 -7.37 12.53 -11.52
CA ALA A 63 -8.52 11.81 -10.96
C ALA A 63 -8.42 10.30 -11.23
N ARG A 64 -8.07 9.90 -12.45
CA ARG A 64 -7.85 8.48 -12.80
C ARG A 64 -6.72 7.85 -11.99
N ALA A 65 -5.62 8.56 -11.78
CA ALA A 65 -4.49 8.08 -10.97
C ALA A 65 -4.85 7.94 -9.48
N GLU A 66 -5.63 8.88 -8.94
CA GLU A 66 -6.14 8.83 -7.56
C GLU A 66 -7.10 7.65 -7.36
N THR A 67 -8.02 7.39 -8.31
CA THR A 67 -8.88 6.20 -8.30
C THR A 67 -8.06 4.92 -8.33
N ALA A 68 -7.10 4.80 -9.25
CA ALA A 68 -6.25 3.61 -9.35
C ALA A 68 -5.43 3.37 -8.06
N LEU A 69 -4.94 4.43 -7.41
CA LEU A 69 -4.25 4.31 -6.13
C LEU A 69 -5.20 3.82 -5.03
N SER A 70 -6.43 4.34 -4.96
CA SER A 70 -7.45 3.87 -4.01
C SER A 70 -7.74 2.38 -4.18
N ASP A 71 -7.85 1.90 -5.42
CA ASP A 71 -8.08 0.49 -5.73
C ASP A 71 -6.90 -0.38 -5.28
N LEU A 72 -5.67 0.08 -5.52
CA LEU A 72 -4.45 -0.60 -5.05
C LEU A 72 -4.37 -0.65 -3.52
N GLU A 73 -4.75 0.43 -2.83
CA GLU A 73 -4.79 0.48 -1.37
C GLU A 73 -5.85 -0.47 -0.78
N ALA A 74 -7.02 -0.56 -1.43
CA ALA A 74 -8.06 -1.50 -1.05
C ALA A 74 -7.60 -2.96 -1.23
N ALA A 75 -6.97 -3.28 -2.37
CA ALA A 75 -6.42 -4.61 -2.64
C ALA A 75 -5.33 -4.98 -1.62
N ALA A 76 -4.39 -4.08 -1.34
CA ALA A 76 -3.34 -4.30 -0.35
C ALA A 76 -3.91 -4.51 1.07
N SER A 77 -5.03 -3.87 1.40
CA SER A 77 -5.72 -4.05 2.69
C SER A 77 -6.41 -5.41 2.80
N ILE A 78 -6.99 -5.92 1.71
CA ILE A 78 -7.62 -7.25 1.67
C ILE A 78 -6.57 -8.37 1.78
N HIS A 79 -5.39 -8.16 1.19
CA HIS A 79 -4.29 -9.13 1.22
C HIS A 79 -3.45 -9.10 2.50
N ARG A 80 -3.72 -8.19 3.44
CA ARG A 80 -3.12 -8.26 4.77
C ARG A 80 -3.67 -9.49 5.48
N PRO A 81 -2.89 -10.56 5.68
CA PRO A 81 -3.41 -11.74 6.33
C PRO A 81 -3.81 -11.36 7.75
N LEU A 82 -4.98 -11.87 8.17
CA LEU A 82 -5.49 -11.86 9.53
C LEU A 82 -4.60 -12.69 10.47
N GLU A 83 -3.28 -12.45 10.52
CA GLU A 83 -2.39 -13.03 11.54
C GLU A 83 -2.50 -12.26 12.86
N ARG A 84 -3.73 -12.11 13.37
CA ARG A 84 -3.93 -11.53 14.70
C ARG A 84 -5.08 -12.11 15.51
N ASN A 85 -5.72 -13.20 15.07
CA ASN A 85 -6.75 -13.89 15.86
C ASN A 85 -6.74 -15.41 15.68
N THR A 86 -5.57 -16.04 15.86
CA THR A 86 -5.46 -17.45 16.25
C THR A 86 -4.62 -17.55 17.53
N LEU A 87 -5.09 -16.86 18.57
CA LEU A 87 -4.87 -17.30 19.95
C LEU A 87 -6.15 -17.99 20.42
N ASP A 88 -6.60 -18.96 19.61
CA ASP A 88 -7.43 -20.04 20.13
C ASP A 88 -6.47 -21.13 20.59
N SER A 89 -6.56 -21.41 21.88
CA SER A 89 -5.59 -22.17 22.65
C SER A 89 -5.47 -23.61 22.14
N PRO A 90 -4.28 -24.23 22.15
CA PRO A 90 -4.20 -25.57 22.70
C PRO A 90 -4.20 -25.42 24.22
N SER A 91 -5.32 -25.77 24.86
CA SER A 91 -5.32 -26.11 26.28
C SER A 91 -4.15 -27.07 26.53
N PRO A 92 -3.16 -26.71 27.36
CA PRO A 92 -2.01 -27.56 27.53
C PRO A 92 -2.40 -28.80 28.36
N ASP A 93 -2.06 -29.97 27.83
CA ASP A 93 -2.39 -31.34 28.28
C ASP A 93 -1.88 -31.71 29.70
N TRP A 94 -1.42 -30.73 30.49
CA TRP A 94 -1.02 -30.90 31.88
C TRP A 94 -2.17 -30.64 32.89
N ALA A 95 -3.29 -30.08 32.46
CA ALA A 95 -4.46 -29.86 33.32
C ALA A 95 -5.16 -31.17 33.75
N GLU A 96 -4.84 -32.31 33.12
CA GLU A 96 -5.37 -33.63 33.49
C GLU A 96 -4.28 -34.56 34.03
N ARG A 97 -3.60 -34.20 35.13
CA ARG A 97 -2.94 -35.21 35.99
C ARG A 97 -2.49 -34.65 37.33
N ARG A 98 -3.03 -35.27 38.41
CA ARG A 98 -2.82 -35.03 39.86
C ARG A 98 -3.60 -33.81 40.37
N VAL A 99 -4.57 -33.99 41.27
CA VAL A 99 -4.35 -34.51 42.63
C VAL A 99 -5.49 -35.45 43.03
N MET A 100 -5.10 -36.65 43.49
CA MET A 100 -5.89 -37.51 44.38
C MET A 100 -6.05 -36.83 45.74
#